data_AF-A0A5C1B6I0-F1
#
_entry.id   AF-A0A5C1B6I0-F1
#
_cell.length_a   1.000
_cell.length_b   1.000
_cell.length_c   1.000
_cell.angle_alpha   90.00
_cell.angle_beta   90.00
_cell.angle_gamma   90.00
#
_symmetry.space_group_name_H-M   'P 1'
#
loop_
_entity.id
_entity.type
_entity.pdbx_description
1 polymer ?
#
loop_
_entity_poly.entity_id
_entity_poly.type
_entity_poly.pdbx_seq_one_letter_code
_entity_poly.pdbx_strand_id
1 'polypeptide(L)'
;MTVHPVGLAANGACAHCAKGYENHEYNCTGGCMADFRVRTIGFCGPAGAGKSTAADRLAKRWRFSRVRFAAPLKAMLAALGLSAEHLDGALKEEPTPLLCGRSPRQAMQWLGTEWGRNLIGDEFWIEAWRAAIERTTPTTFHGGFDPIRLIVADDVRFANEAKAIRERGGIVVKIERPGSGSSSGGDHASERLEFTPDRVIHNHGDLAALRAEIDALALSLR
;
A
#
# COMPACT_ATOMS: atom_id res chain seq x y z
N MET A 1 -19.01 -24.66 -7.24
CA MET A 1 -18.54 -24.34 -8.60
C MET A 1 -18.29 -22.85 -8.65
N THR A 2 -17.04 -22.43 -8.50
CA THR A 2 -16.63 -21.04 -8.68
C THR A 2 -16.06 -20.90 -10.09
N VAL A 3 -16.73 -20.09 -10.90
CA VAL A 3 -16.26 -19.68 -12.23
C VAL A 3 -15.44 -18.41 -12.03
N HIS A 4 -14.12 -18.49 -12.22
CA HIS A 4 -13.21 -17.32 -12.15
C HIS A 4 -13.05 -16.64 -13.51
N PRO A 5 -12.83 -15.29 -13.58
CA PRO A 5 -13.05 -14.51 -14.80
C PRO A 5 -11.88 -14.44 -15.80
N VAL A 6 -10.82 -15.22 -15.64
CA VAL A 6 -9.68 -15.18 -16.58
C VAL A 6 -9.28 -16.61 -16.91
N GLY A 7 -9.43 -16.97 -18.19
CA GLY A 7 -9.41 -18.34 -18.69
C GLY A 7 -8.20 -19.17 -18.26
N LEU A 8 -8.46 -20.46 -18.06
CA LEU A 8 -7.47 -21.50 -17.81
C LEU A 8 -6.37 -21.46 -18.87
N ALA A 9 -5.12 -21.23 -18.48
CA ALA A 9 -3.99 -21.68 -19.27
C ALA A 9 -3.87 -23.20 -19.12
N ALA A 10 -4.27 -23.93 -20.16
CA ALA A 10 -4.07 -25.37 -20.23
C ALA A 10 -2.57 -25.70 -20.27
N ASN A 11 -2.17 -26.61 -19.38
CA ASN A 11 -0.91 -27.34 -19.32
C ASN A 11 0.26 -26.62 -18.63
N GLY A 12 0.31 -26.81 -17.30
CA GLY A 12 1.49 -26.62 -16.49
C GLY A 12 2.58 -27.66 -16.79
N ALA A 13 3.81 -27.18 -16.92
CA ALA A 13 5.02 -27.99 -16.87
C ALA A 13 6.26 -27.14 -16.45
N CYS A 14 6.21 -26.44 -15.30
CA CYS A 14 7.45 -26.00 -14.63
C CYS A 14 7.62 -26.76 -13.30
N ALA A 15 8.86 -27.13 -12.98
CA ALA A 15 9.25 -27.85 -11.77
C ALA A 15 8.85 -27.14 -10.44
N HIS A 16 8.47 -25.85 -10.49
CA HIS A 16 7.92 -25.09 -9.37
C HIS A 16 6.48 -25.46 -9.01
N CYS A 17 5.63 -25.74 -10.01
CA CYS A 17 4.23 -26.14 -9.79
C CYS A 17 4.11 -27.41 -8.97
N ALA A 18 5.08 -28.31 -9.10
CA ALA A 18 5.11 -29.59 -8.41
C ALA A 18 5.33 -29.47 -6.89
N LYS A 19 5.74 -28.30 -6.38
CA LYS A 19 6.02 -28.06 -4.95
C LYS A 19 4.89 -27.35 -4.19
N GLY A 20 3.77 -27.03 -4.84
CA GLY A 20 2.56 -26.55 -4.15
C GLY A 20 2.62 -25.12 -3.59
N TYR A 21 3.40 -24.21 -4.17
CA TYR A 21 3.34 -22.79 -3.81
C TYR A 21 2.15 -22.12 -4.51
N GLU A 22 1.08 -21.84 -3.75
CA GLU A 22 -0.29 -21.60 -4.25
C GLU A 22 -0.56 -20.27 -4.99
N ASN A 23 0.42 -19.41 -5.25
CA ASN A 23 0.16 -18.11 -5.91
C ASN A 23 0.34 -18.14 -7.44
N HIS A 24 -0.29 -19.12 -8.10
CA HIS A 24 -0.20 -19.31 -9.54
C HIS A 24 -1.13 -18.42 -10.38
N GLU A 25 -2.16 -17.82 -9.77
CA GLU A 25 -3.17 -17.01 -10.48
C GLU A 25 -2.63 -15.68 -11.07
N TYR A 26 -1.46 -15.19 -10.61
CA TYR A 26 -1.02 -13.83 -10.93
C TYR A 26 0.35 -13.70 -11.58
N ASN A 27 1.14 -14.79 -11.76
CA ASN A 27 2.56 -14.62 -12.11
C ASN A 27 3.24 -15.70 -12.98
N CYS A 28 2.50 -16.65 -13.57
CA CYS A 28 3.14 -17.67 -14.41
C CYS A 28 3.35 -17.18 -15.85
N THR A 29 4.56 -16.67 -16.17
CA THR A 29 4.95 -16.22 -17.52
C THR A 29 5.73 -17.27 -18.33
N GLY A 30 5.80 -18.52 -17.86
CA GLY A 30 6.50 -19.61 -18.58
C GLY A 30 8.03 -19.49 -18.61
N GLY A 31 8.61 -18.40 -18.10
CA GLY A 31 10.04 -18.22 -17.89
C GLY A 31 10.39 -18.30 -16.41
N CYS A 32 10.58 -19.52 -15.89
CA CYS A 32 11.06 -19.75 -14.52
C CYS A 32 12.47 -19.08 -14.36
N MET A 33 12.60 -18.15 -13.39
CA MET A 33 13.80 -17.36 -12.96
C MET A 33 13.97 -15.89 -13.43
N ALA A 34 12.91 -15.09 -13.59
CA ALA A 34 13.04 -13.63 -13.70
C ALA A 34 12.18 -12.92 -12.64
N ASP A 35 12.85 -12.47 -11.58
CA ASP A 35 12.58 -11.33 -10.68
C ASP A 35 11.13 -10.86 -10.51
N PHE A 36 10.72 -10.64 -9.27
CA PHE A 36 9.54 -9.84 -8.95
C PHE A 36 9.55 -8.55 -9.79
N ARG A 37 8.73 -8.49 -10.85
CA ARG A 37 8.58 -7.31 -11.73
C ARG A 37 7.85 -6.16 -11.02
N VAL A 38 7.68 -6.26 -9.71
CA VAL A 38 7.10 -5.28 -8.81
C VAL A 38 8.02 -5.21 -7.61
N ARG A 39 8.54 -4.03 -7.27
CA ARG A 39 9.21 -3.78 -5.98
C ARG A 39 8.43 -2.72 -5.23
N THR A 40 8.04 -3.04 -4.00
CA THR A 40 7.19 -2.15 -3.19
C THR A 40 7.94 -1.64 -1.96
N ILE A 41 7.86 -0.33 -1.71
CA ILE A 41 8.14 0.25 -0.38
C ILE A 41 6.80 0.52 0.31
N GLY A 42 6.56 -0.17 1.42
CA GLY A 42 5.50 0.15 2.35
C GLY A 42 5.99 1.11 3.43
N PHE A 43 5.26 2.19 3.74
CA PHE A 43 5.51 3.01 4.92
C PHE A 43 4.45 2.77 6.00
N CYS A 44 4.91 2.62 7.23
CA CYS A 44 4.09 2.59 8.43
C CYS A 44 4.60 3.59 9.47
N GLY A 45 3.81 3.82 10.52
CA GLY A 45 4.13 4.79 11.58
C GLY A 45 2.99 5.77 11.85
N PRO A 46 3.09 6.57 12.92
CA PRO A 46 2.00 7.45 13.37
C PRO A 46 1.66 8.57 12.39
N ALA A 47 0.48 9.17 12.56
CA ALA A 47 0.09 10.39 11.83
C ALA A 47 1.12 11.50 12.09
N GLY A 48 1.47 12.27 11.04
CA GLY A 48 2.49 13.33 11.15
C GLY A 48 3.95 12.86 11.12
N ALA A 49 4.23 11.56 11.04
CA ALA A 49 5.61 11.05 11.01
C ALA A 49 6.41 11.41 9.75
N GLY A 50 5.75 11.79 8.64
CA GLY A 50 6.39 12.12 7.36
C GLY A 50 6.22 11.07 6.25
N LYS A 51 5.36 10.06 6.44
CA LYS A 51 5.07 9.00 5.45
C LYS A 51 4.64 9.54 4.08
N SER A 52 3.66 10.44 4.05
CA SER A 52 3.20 11.06 2.80
C SER A 52 4.32 11.83 2.09
N THR A 53 5.16 12.52 2.86
CA THR A 53 6.32 13.25 2.33
C THR A 53 7.37 12.32 1.73
N ALA A 54 7.63 11.18 2.37
CA ALA A 54 8.52 10.14 1.86
C ALA A 54 7.97 9.53 0.56
N ALA A 55 6.68 9.19 0.53
CA ALA A 55 6.03 8.65 -0.66
C ALA A 55 6.05 9.62 -1.84
N ASP A 56 5.81 10.92 -1.58
CA ASP A 56 5.89 11.95 -2.60
C ASP A 56 7.31 12.10 -3.17
N ARG A 57 8.35 11.93 -2.34
CA ARG A 57 9.74 11.95 -2.80
C ARG A 57 10.02 10.77 -3.74
N LEU A 58 9.59 9.55 -3.37
CA LEU A 58 9.73 8.37 -4.22
C LEU A 58 8.98 8.53 -5.56
N ALA A 59 7.75 9.04 -5.52
CA ALA A 59 6.97 9.25 -6.73
C ALA A 59 7.61 10.29 -7.67
N LYS A 60 7.97 11.45 -7.13
CA LYS A 60 8.47 12.58 -7.94
C LYS A 60 9.88 12.39 -8.47
N ARG A 61 10.79 11.82 -7.66
CA ARG A 61 12.21 11.67 -8.05
C ARG A 61 12.53 10.31 -8.65
N TRP A 62 11.91 9.25 -8.13
CA TRP A 62 12.26 7.88 -8.45
C TRP A 62 11.22 7.15 -9.29
N ARG A 63 10.14 7.84 -9.69
CA ARG A 63 9.06 7.34 -10.56
C ARG A 63 8.30 6.15 -9.96
N PHE A 64 8.22 6.08 -8.63
CA PHE A 64 7.34 5.11 -7.98
C PHE A 64 5.88 5.47 -8.24
N SER A 65 5.05 4.48 -8.55
CA SER A 65 3.60 4.64 -8.55
C SER A 65 3.08 4.52 -7.12
N ARG A 66 2.34 5.52 -6.65
CA ARG A 66 1.73 5.50 -5.32
C ARG A 66 0.43 4.70 -5.36
N VAL A 67 0.42 3.52 -4.73
CA VAL A 67 -0.73 2.62 -4.65
C VAL A 67 -0.98 2.30 -3.18
N ARG A 68 -2.06 2.84 -2.63
CA ARG A 68 -2.44 2.77 -1.21
C ARG A 68 -3.47 1.67 -0.96
N PHE A 69 -3.41 1.00 0.17
CA PHE A 69 -4.43 -0.02 0.55
C PHE A 69 -5.80 0.62 0.75
N ALA A 70 -5.85 1.82 1.34
CA ALA A 70 -7.07 2.58 1.55
C ALA A 70 -7.52 3.38 0.31
N ALA A 71 -6.89 3.23 -0.86
CA ALA A 71 -7.32 3.93 -2.06
C ALA A 71 -8.77 3.59 -2.47
N PRO A 72 -9.19 2.31 -2.50
CA PRO A 72 -10.53 1.95 -2.96
C PRO A 72 -11.63 2.46 -2.01
N LEU A 73 -11.45 2.34 -0.69
CA LEU A 73 -12.43 2.87 0.28
C LEU A 73 -12.57 4.40 0.18
N LYS A 74 -11.46 5.11 -0.10
CA LYS A 74 -11.51 6.56 -0.34
C LYS A 74 -12.25 6.89 -1.62
N ALA A 75 -12.08 6.09 -2.68
CA ALA A 75 -12.82 6.27 -3.92
C ALA A 75 -14.33 6.04 -3.72
N MET A 76 -14.72 5.06 -2.90
CA MET A 76 -16.13 4.84 -2.53
C MET A 76 -16.73 6.06 -1.82
N LEU A 77 -16.01 6.61 -0.83
CA LEU A 77 -16.47 7.83 -0.13
C LEU A 77 -16.45 9.07 -1.03
N ALA A 78 -15.47 9.18 -1.93
CA ALA A 78 -15.44 10.25 -2.94
C ALA A 78 -16.68 10.21 -3.83
N ALA A 79 -17.16 9.02 -4.20
CA ALA A 79 -18.38 8.85 -5.00
C ALA A 79 -19.65 9.33 -4.26
N LEU A 80 -19.63 9.42 -2.94
CA LEU A 80 -20.71 10.03 -2.15
C LEU A 80 -20.65 11.58 -2.13
N GLY A 81 -19.57 12.17 -2.63
CA GLY A 81 -19.36 13.63 -2.67
C GLY A 81 -18.29 14.15 -1.71
N LEU A 82 -17.50 13.27 -1.05
CA LEU A 82 -16.39 13.72 -0.21
C LEU A 82 -15.21 14.23 -1.06
N SER A 83 -14.75 15.44 -0.77
CA SER A 83 -13.59 16.03 -1.43
C SER A 83 -12.25 15.48 -0.92
N ALA A 84 -11.15 15.81 -1.61
CA ALA A 84 -9.79 15.46 -1.17
C ALA A 84 -9.47 15.96 0.25
N GLU A 85 -10.00 17.13 0.65
CA GLU A 85 -9.82 17.66 2.01
C GLU A 85 -10.51 16.80 3.07
N HIS A 86 -11.65 16.21 2.75
CA HIS A 86 -12.33 15.27 3.65
C HIS A 86 -11.62 13.91 3.74
N LEU A 87 -10.92 13.48 2.69
CA LEU A 87 -10.32 12.13 2.62
C LEU A 87 -8.85 12.09 3.05
N ASP A 88 -8.11 13.17 2.79
CA ASP A 88 -6.67 13.28 3.01
C ASP A 88 -6.22 14.61 3.65
N GLY A 89 -7.09 15.61 3.76
CA GLY A 89 -6.78 16.96 4.26
C GLY A 89 -7.31 17.33 5.65
N ALA A 90 -7.60 18.61 5.88
CA ALA A 90 -7.91 19.11 7.23
C ALA A 90 -9.28 18.63 7.76
N LEU A 91 -10.24 18.39 6.85
CA LEU A 91 -11.64 18.09 7.20
C LEU A 91 -11.88 16.62 7.56
N LYS A 92 -10.84 15.79 7.60
CA LYS A 92 -10.94 14.34 7.86
C LYS A 92 -11.64 13.99 9.18
N GLU A 93 -11.43 14.81 10.19
CA GLU A 93 -11.96 14.57 11.54
C GLU A 93 -13.28 15.32 11.79
N GLU A 94 -13.71 16.17 10.85
CA GLU A 94 -14.89 17.02 11.00
C GLU A 94 -16.18 16.26 10.65
N PRO A 95 -17.17 16.19 11.56
CA PRO A 95 -18.48 15.65 11.24
C PRO A 95 -19.16 16.38 10.09
N THR A 96 -19.83 15.64 9.21
CA THR A 96 -20.56 16.22 8.08
C THR A 96 -22.00 15.71 8.01
N PRO A 97 -22.98 16.57 7.62
CA PRO A 97 -24.35 16.14 7.36
C PRO A 97 -24.44 15.04 6.30
N LEU A 98 -23.53 15.02 5.33
CA LEU A 98 -23.47 13.99 4.28
C LEU A 98 -23.29 12.57 4.85
N LEU A 99 -22.60 12.46 5.99
CA LEU A 99 -22.37 11.22 6.72
C LEU A 99 -23.23 11.15 7.98
N CYS A 100 -24.39 11.82 7.99
CA CYS A 100 -25.35 11.82 9.09
C CYS A 100 -24.71 12.21 10.44
N GLY A 101 -23.83 13.21 10.43
CA GLY A 101 -23.14 13.69 11.64
C GLY A 101 -21.92 12.87 12.05
N ARG A 102 -21.41 11.99 11.17
CA ARG A 102 -20.15 11.28 11.36
C ARG A 102 -19.00 11.97 10.62
N SER A 103 -17.78 11.78 11.09
CA SER A 103 -16.61 12.29 10.38
C SER A 103 -16.15 11.35 9.26
N PRO A 104 -15.48 11.86 8.22
CA PRO A 104 -14.84 11.03 7.20
C PRO A 104 -13.90 9.97 7.79
N ARG A 105 -13.16 10.29 8.86
CA ARG A 105 -12.31 9.35 9.59
C ARG A 105 -13.09 8.14 10.08
N GLN A 106 -14.21 8.38 10.78
CA GLN A 106 -15.05 7.32 11.32
C GLN A 106 -15.64 6.46 10.19
N ALA A 107 -16.14 7.10 9.13
CA ALA A 107 -16.65 6.39 7.96
C ALA A 107 -15.57 5.51 7.30
N MET A 108 -14.33 6.00 7.15
CA MET A 108 -13.21 5.21 6.62
C MET A 108 -12.86 4.03 7.53
N GLN A 109 -12.91 4.19 8.85
CA GLN A 109 -12.63 3.12 9.81
C GLN A 109 -13.67 2.01 9.72
N TRP A 110 -14.97 2.36 9.74
CA TRP A 110 -16.05 1.39 9.61
C TRP A 110 -16.09 0.72 8.24
N LEU A 111 -15.94 1.50 7.16
CA LEU A 111 -15.92 0.94 5.82
C LEU A 111 -14.72 0.01 5.64
N GLY A 112 -13.55 0.40 6.13
CA GLY A 112 -12.32 -0.38 6.04
C GLY A 112 -12.34 -1.66 6.86
N THR A 113 -12.76 -1.57 8.13
CA THR A 113 -12.62 -2.70 9.07
C THR A 113 -13.92 -3.47 9.21
N GLU A 114 -15.00 -2.81 9.66
CA GLU A 114 -16.28 -3.49 9.90
C GLU A 114 -16.86 -4.05 8.61
N TRP A 115 -17.00 -3.24 7.57
CA TRP A 115 -17.57 -3.74 6.31
C TRP A 115 -16.53 -4.52 5.50
N GLY A 116 -15.36 -3.94 5.24
CA GLY A 116 -14.36 -4.56 4.36
C GLY A 116 -13.77 -5.84 4.94
N ARG A 117 -13.11 -5.76 6.10
CA ARG A 117 -12.39 -6.91 6.67
C ARG A 117 -13.34 -7.91 7.34
N ASN A 118 -14.22 -7.45 8.22
CA ASN A 118 -15.06 -8.34 9.04
C ASN A 118 -16.21 -9.00 8.23
N LEU A 119 -16.81 -8.29 7.26
CA LEU A 119 -17.95 -8.84 6.50
C LEU A 119 -17.57 -9.42 5.13
N ILE A 120 -16.57 -8.88 4.43
CA ILE A 120 -16.15 -9.42 3.11
C ILE A 120 -14.97 -10.37 3.27
N GLY A 121 -13.92 -9.96 3.97
CA GLY A 121 -12.79 -10.82 4.31
C GLY A 121 -11.49 -10.05 4.53
N ASP A 122 -10.58 -10.63 5.32
CA ASP A 122 -9.33 -10.00 5.74
C ASP A 122 -8.40 -9.60 4.58
N GLU A 123 -8.46 -10.33 3.47
CA GLU A 123 -7.64 -10.11 2.27
C GLU A 123 -8.28 -9.14 1.26
N PHE A 124 -9.51 -8.65 1.51
CA PHE A 124 -10.27 -7.85 0.53
C PHE A 124 -9.49 -6.62 0.02
N TRP A 125 -8.90 -5.83 0.93
CA TRP A 125 -8.12 -4.65 0.55
C TRP A 125 -6.77 -5.00 -0.08
N ILE A 126 -6.21 -6.18 0.23
CA ILE A 126 -4.96 -6.66 -0.35
C ILE A 126 -5.20 -7.06 -1.81
N GLU A 127 -6.29 -7.78 -2.09
CA GLU A 127 -6.64 -8.14 -3.46
C GLU A 127 -7.00 -6.91 -4.31
N ALA A 128 -7.70 -5.93 -3.73
CA ALA A 128 -7.94 -4.66 -4.41
C ALA A 128 -6.63 -3.89 -4.70
N TRP A 129 -5.68 -3.91 -3.76
CA TRP A 129 -4.35 -3.30 -3.92
C TRP A 129 -3.51 -4.02 -4.99
N ARG A 130 -3.51 -5.35 -5.02
CA ARG A 130 -2.86 -6.18 -6.05
C ARG A 130 -3.41 -5.85 -7.44
N ALA A 131 -4.73 -5.80 -7.60
CA ALA A 131 -5.37 -5.43 -8.85
C ALA A 131 -5.02 -3.99 -9.28
N ALA A 132 -4.84 -3.07 -8.34
CA ALA A 132 -4.42 -1.69 -8.62
C ALA A 132 -2.96 -1.62 -9.10
N ILE A 133 -2.06 -2.45 -8.55
CA ILE A 133 -0.67 -2.55 -9.03
C ILE A 133 -0.63 -3.00 -10.48
N GLU A 134 -1.41 -4.00 -10.88
CA GLU A 134 -1.37 -4.50 -12.27
C GLU A 134 -1.80 -3.45 -13.31
N ARG A 135 -2.67 -2.51 -12.89
CA ARG A 135 -3.10 -1.37 -13.71
C ARG A 135 -2.08 -0.24 -13.79
N THR A 136 -1.01 -0.26 -12.99
CA THR A 136 0.05 0.75 -13.12
C THR A 136 0.75 0.60 -14.47
N THR A 137 1.58 1.55 -14.87
CA THR A 137 2.47 1.41 -16.03
C THR A 137 3.87 1.02 -15.53
N PRO A 138 4.58 0.08 -16.18
CA PRO A 138 5.99 -0.18 -15.87
C PRO A 138 6.81 1.12 -15.97
N THR A 139 7.85 1.22 -15.16
CA THR A 139 8.70 2.41 -15.23
C THR A 139 9.50 2.39 -16.54
N THR A 140 9.62 3.52 -17.22
CA THR A 140 10.52 3.66 -18.37
C THR A 140 11.73 4.47 -17.96
N PHE A 141 12.93 4.04 -18.36
CA PHE A 141 14.17 4.74 -18.04
C PHE A 141 15.06 4.79 -19.29
N HIS A 142 15.58 5.98 -19.61
CA HIS A 142 16.55 6.20 -20.70
C HIS A 142 16.18 5.63 -22.09
N GLY A 143 14.91 5.73 -22.49
CA GLY A 143 14.47 5.23 -23.81
C GLY A 143 14.40 3.69 -23.93
N GLY A 144 14.67 2.97 -22.83
CA GLY A 144 14.48 1.53 -22.71
C GLY A 144 13.26 1.18 -21.86
N PHE A 145 12.71 -0.02 -22.08
CA PHE A 145 11.63 -0.59 -21.29
C PHE A 145 12.24 -1.25 -20.04
N ASP A 146 12.06 -0.64 -18.86
CA ASP A 146 12.38 -1.32 -17.60
C ASP A 146 11.16 -2.16 -17.20
N PRO A 147 11.27 -3.50 -17.14
CA PRO A 147 10.13 -4.35 -16.82
C PRO A 147 9.68 -4.21 -15.36
N ILE A 148 10.40 -3.46 -14.51
CA ILE A 148 10.11 -3.33 -13.08
C ILE A 148 9.11 -2.19 -12.81
N ARG A 149 8.06 -2.54 -12.08
CA ARG A 149 7.09 -1.61 -11.47
C ARG A 149 7.60 -1.24 -10.07
N LEU A 150 7.85 0.04 -9.85
CA LEU A 150 8.21 0.55 -8.53
C LEU A 150 6.95 1.09 -7.86
N ILE A 151 6.58 0.55 -6.70
CA ILE A 151 5.34 0.87 -5.99
C ILE A 151 5.66 1.45 -4.61
N VAL A 152 4.92 2.47 -4.21
CA VAL A 152 4.94 2.96 -2.82
C VAL A 152 3.53 2.93 -2.24
N ALA A 153 3.40 2.33 -1.05
CA ALA A 153 2.18 2.34 -0.24
C ALA A 153 2.49 3.02 1.09
N ASP A 154 1.86 4.15 1.42
CA ASP A 154 2.22 4.94 2.60
C ASP A 154 1.25 4.81 3.79
N ASP A 155 0.38 3.81 3.70
CA ASP A 155 -0.72 3.55 4.62
C ASP A 155 -0.74 2.10 5.14
N VAL A 156 0.43 1.46 5.25
CA VAL A 156 0.54 0.10 5.82
C VAL A 156 0.22 0.14 7.31
N ARG A 157 -0.80 -0.61 7.71
CA ARG A 157 -1.36 -0.64 9.07
C ARG A 157 -1.49 -2.06 9.61
N PHE A 158 -1.70 -3.05 8.76
CA PHE A 158 -2.00 -4.43 9.18
C PHE A 158 -0.87 -5.41 8.81
N ALA A 159 -0.72 -6.47 9.62
CA ALA A 159 0.32 -7.48 9.39
C ALA A 159 0.16 -8.19 8.04
N ASN A 160 -1.07 -8.42 7.57
CA ASN A 160 -1.32 -9.04 6.27
C ASN A 160 -0.94 -8.11 5.10
N GLU A 161 -1.09 -6.79 5.25
CA GLU A 161 -0.60 -5.82 4.26
C GLU A 161 0.94 -5.85 4.19
N ALA A 162 1.61 -5.86 5.35
CA ALA A 162 3.06 -5.97 5.41
C ALA A 162 3.57 -7.29 4.81
N LYS A 163 2.88 -8.40 5.09
CA LYS A 163 3.15 -9.71 4.48
C LYS A 163 3.00 -9.66 2.96
N ALA A 164 1.91 -9.10 2.43
CA ALA A 164 1.67 -8.99 1.00
C ALA A 164 2.74 -8.17 0.26
N ILE A 165 3.33 -7.16 0.90
CA ILE A 165 4.47 -6.41 0.37
C ILE A 165 5.72 -7.28 0.29
N ARG A 166 6.04 -8.00 1.37
CA ARG A 166 7.24 -8.86 1.47
C ARG A 166 7.21 -10.05 0.52
N GLU A 167 6.05 -10.68 0.37
CA GLU A 167 5.85 -11.80 -0.56
C GLU A 167 6.09 -11.40 -2.03
N ARG A 168 6.11 -10.09 -2.33
CA ARG A 168 6.44 -9.54 -3.65
C ARG A 168 7.86 -8.94 -3.70
N GLY A 169 8.75 -9.30 -2.76
CA GLY A 169 10.12 -8.80 -2.70
C GLY A 169 10.24 -7.32 -2.28
N GLY A 170 9.17 -6.75 -1.73
CA GLY A 170 9.17 -5.41 -1.17
C GLY A 170 9.64 -5.36 0.28
N ILE A 171 9.70 -4.15 0.84
CA ILE A 171 10.10 -3.89 2.22
C ILE A 171 9.11 -2.94 2.90
N VAL A 172 8.97 -3.07 4.21
CA VAL A 172 8.14 -2.21 5.05
C VAL A 172 9.02 -1.37 5.97
N VAL A 173 8.88 -0.06 5.85
CA VAL A 173 9.70 0.93 6.52
C VAL A 173 8.86 1.73 7.50
N LYS A 174 9.22 1.70 8.78
CA LYS A 174 8.59 2.54 9.80
C LYS A 174 9.25 3.91 9.79
N ILE A 175 8.45 4.97 9.73
CA ILE A 175 8.94 6.33 9.95
C ILE A 175 8.46 6.80 11.32
N GLU A 176 9.38 7.25 12.14
CA GLU A 176 9.11 7.76 13.49
C GLU A 176 9.56 9.21 13.61
N ARG A 177 8.72 10.06 14.22
CA ARG A 177 9.05 11.45 14.52
C ARG A 177 8.67 11.76 15.98
N PRO A 178 9.54 12.38 16.80
CA PRO A 178 9.16 12.82 18.13
C PRO A 178 7.93 13.73 18.07
N GLY A 179 6.97 13.50 18.98
CA GLY A 179 5.72 14.27 19.03
C GLY A 179 4.74 13.96 17.89
N SER A 180 4.96 12.93 17.08
CA SER A 180 3.98 12.45 16.09
C SER A 180 2.99 11.47 16.71
N GLY A 181 1.77 11.48 16.19
CA GLY A 181 0.61 10.81 16.76
C GLY A 181 -0.65 11.64 16.51
N SER A 182 -1.81 10.99 16.39
CA SER A 182 -3.10 11.69 16.39
C SER A 182 -3.64 11.78 17.81
N SER A 183 -4.24 12.93 18.16
CA SER A 183 -5.00 13.10 19.41
C SER A 183 -6.28 12.24 19.45
N SER A 184 -6.72 11.77 18.29
CA SER A 184 -7.93 10.98 18.08
C SER A 184 -7.59 9.56 17.63
N GLY A 185 -7.72 8.57 18.54
CA GLY A 185 -7.86 7.16 18.14
C GLY A 185 -6.88 6.16 18.75
N GLY A 186 -6.70 6.15 20.07
CA GLY A 186 -5.88 5.13 20.74
C GLY A 186 -6.39 3.68 20.66
N ASP A 187 -7.65 3.47 20.25
CA ASP A 187 -8.33 2.16 20.44
C ASP A 187 -8.75 1.41 19.17
N HIS A 188 -8.58 1.95 17.97
CA HIS A 188 -8.96 1.23 16.75
C HIS A 188 -7.82 0.29 16.29
N ALA A 189 -8.16 -0.95 15.90
CA ALA A 189 -7.18 -1.98 15.47
C ALA A 189 -6.19 -1.49 14.40
N SER A 190 -6.63 -0.56 13.54
CA SER A 190 -5.83 0.08 12.49
C SER A 190 -4.72 1.03 12.97
N GLU A 191 -4.57 1.25 14.28
CA GLU A 191 -3.54 2.11 14.89
C GLU A 191 -2.50 1.30 15.70
N ARG A 192 -2.71 -0.02 15.89
CA ARG A 192 -1.75 -0.91 16.54
C ARG A 192 -0.87 -1.57 15.46
N LEU A 193 0.40 -1.20 15.41
CA LEU A 193 1.36 -1.87 14.53
C LEU A 193 1.74 -3.24 15.11
N GLU A 194 0.99 -4.26 14.73
CA GLU A 194 1.21 -5.66 15.16
C GLU A 194 2.16 -6.42 14.22
N PHE A 195 3.17 -5.73 13.68
CA PHE A 195 4.21 -6.34 12.86
C PHE A 195 5.54 -5.59 13.03
N THR A 196 6.64 -6.34 12.91
CA THR A 196 8.00 -5.76 12.93
C THR A 196 8.29 -5.14 11.58
N PRO A 197 8.73 -3.86 11.48
CA PRO A 197 9.18 -3.28 10.22
C PRO A 197 10.55 -3.83 9.81
N ASP A 198 10.86 -3.81 8.51
CA ASP A 198 12.16 -4.26 7.99
C ASP A 198 13.26 -3.20 8.17
N ARG A 199 12.86 -1.92 8.23
CA ARG A 199 13.75 -0.78 8.53
C ARG A 199 12.99 0.29 9.31
N VAL A 200 13.70 1.04 10.14
CA VAL A 200 13.20 2.22 10.84
C VAL A 200 13.94 3.46 10.36
N ILE A 201 13.21 4.52 10.03
CA ILE A 201 13.74 5.85 9.73
C ILE A 201 13.31 6.79 10.84
N HIS A 202 14.31 7.33 11.54
CA HIS A 202 14.11 8.30 12.61
C HIS A 202 14.12 9.73 12.04
N ASN A 203 12.92 10.28 11.84
CA ASN A 203 12.70 11.62 11.30
C ASN A 203 12.87 12.70 12.39
N HIS A 204 14.11 12.85 12.88
CA HIS A 204 14.50 13.87 13.88
C HIS A 204 15.02 15.17 13.25
N GLY A 205 15.47 15.10 12.00
CA GLY A 205 16.13 16.20 11.31
C GLY A 205 15.18 17.09 10.51
N ASP A 206 15.78 17.85 9.60
CA ASP A 206 15.04 18.64 8.63
C ASP A 206 14.52 17.78 7.46
N LEU A 207 13.80 18.44 6.55
CA LEU A 207 13.25 17.80 5.37
C LEU A 207 14.34 17.27 4.41
N ALA A 208 15.54 17.85 4.41
CA ALA A 208 16.63 17.42 3.54
C ALA A 208 17.20 16.09 4.03
N ALA A 209 17.39 15.93 5.34
CA ALA A 209 17.82 14.69 5.96
C ALA A 209 16.84 13.54 5.66
N LEU A 210 15.52 13.76 5.83
CA LEU A 210 14.53 12.76 5.48
C LEU A 210 14.60 12.38 3.99
N ARG A 211 14.73 13.37 3.10
CA ARG A 211 14.83 13.10 1.65
C ARG A 211 16.07 12.28 1.29
N ALA A 212 17.21 12.51 1.95
CA ALA A 212 18.43 11.75 1.72
C ALA A 212 18.27 10.27 2.10
N GLU A 213 17.64 9.97 3.25
CA GLU A 213 17.32 8.60 3.67
C GLU A 213 16.40 7.89 2.66
N ILE A 214 15.37 8.60 2.17
CA ILE A 214 14.44 8.04 1.17
C ILE A 214 15.12 7.82 -0.18
N ASP A 215 16.04 8.69 -0.58
CA ASP A 215 16.83 8.51 -1.80
C ASP A 215 17.77 7.30 -1.68
N ALA A 216 18.43 7.11 -0.53
CA ALA A 216 19.26 5.95 -0.27
C ALA A 216 18.44 4.63 -0.28
N LEU A 217 17.23 4.67 0.27
CA LEU A 217 16.29 3.55 0.22
C LEU A 217 15.90 3.19 -1.23
N ALA A 218 15.56 4.19 -2.03
CA ALA A 218 15.19 3.99 -3.44
C ALA A 218 16.34 3.39 -4.26
N LEU A 219 17.58 3.79 -4.00
CA LEU A 219 18.78 3.24 -4.61
C LEU A 219 18.99 1.77 -4.24
N SER A 220 18.73 1.38 -2.99
CA SER A 220 18.92 -0.02 -2.56
C SER A 220 17.94 -1.02 -3.18
N LEU A 221 16.84 -0.53 -3.77
CA LEU A 221 15.82 -1.34 -4.44
C LEU A 221 15.98 -1.34 -5.96
N ARG A 222 17.09 -0.85 -6.49
CA ARG A 222 17.44 -0.98 -7.91
C ARG A 222 18.60 -1.95 -8.01
#